data_AF-A0A0K2V9Z8-F1
#
_entry.id   AF-A0A0K2V9Z8-F1
#
_cell.length_a   1.000
_cell.length_b   1.000
_cell.length_c   1.000
_cell.angle_alpha   90.00
_cell.angle_beta   90.00
_cell.angle_gamma   90.00
#
_symmetry.space_group_name_H-M   'P 1'
#
loop_
_entity.id
_entity.type
_entity.pdbx_description
1 polymer ?
#
loop_
_entity_poly.entity_id
_entity_poly.type
_entity_poly.pdbx_seq_one_letter_code
_entity_poly.pdbx_strand_id
1 'polypeptide(L)'
;MYIAVILENYTQAQEDVHEGITEEDYDLFYEIWQEFDPSGSQYISFRHLSEFLDVLEPPLQIPMPNKFKIINMDIPIVRFNPPDGGEVREDSVFCSDILDAVTQDFFARKGSGRDDSPHVEDVKVTSFGDRPGYERTSSSWTKQRENYCGSLIKKSWKMHRD
;
A
#
# COMPACT_ATOMS: atom_id res chain seq x y z
N MET A 1 19.54 38.04 -18.97
CA MET A 1 18.13 37.70 -18.75
C MET A 1 17.77 36.36 -19.41
N TYR A 2 18.04 36.16 -20.71
CA TYR A 2 17.76 34.88 -21.38
C TYR A 2 18.49 33.66 -20.80
N ILE A 3 19.77 33.81 -20.41
CA ILE A 3 20.54 32.70 -19.80
C ILE A 3 19.96 32.28 -18.44
N ALA A 4 19.43 33.21 -17.65
CA ALA A 4 18.81 32.91 -16.36
C ALA A 4 17.48 32.15 -16.54
N VAL A 5 16.66 32.57 -17.51
CA VAL A 5 15.39 31.89 -17.84
C VAL A 5 15.61 30.49 -18.43
N ILE A 6 16.65 30.30 -19.24
CA ILE A 6 17.00 28.98 -19.78
C ILE A 6 17.52 28.07 -18.66
N LEU A 7 18.35 28.60 -17.75
CA LEU A 7 18.84 27.85 -16.61
C LEU A 7 17.70 27.46 -15.66
N GLU A 8 16.80 28.39 -15.32
CA GLU A 8 15.61 28.10 -14.50
C GLU A 8 14.74 27.00 -15.13
N ASN A 9 14.46 27.06 -16.44
CA ASN A 9 13.72 26.01 -17.14
C ASN A 9 14.50 24.67 -17.20
N TYR A 10 15.83 24.70 -17.27
CA TYR A 10 16.65 23.49 -17.25
C TYR A 10 16.70 22.85 -15.86
N THR A 11 16.85 23.65 -14.79
CA THR A 11 16.73 23.15 -13.41
C THR A 11 15.33 22.64 -13.13
N GLN A 12 14.28 23.34 -13.57
CA GLN A 12 12.90 22.92 -13.39
C GLN A 12 12.60 21.63 -14.17
N ALA A 13 13.10 21.50 -15.41
CA ALA A 13 12.99 20.26 -16.17
C ALA A 13 13.84 19.12 -15.61
N GLN A 14 14.97 19.39 -14.93
CA GLN A 14 15.73 18.37 -14.21
C GLN A 14 15.07 17.96 -12.88
N GLU A 15 14.48 18.91 -12.16
CA GLU A 15 13.70 18.65 -10.95
C GLU A 15 12.48 17.80 -11.31
N ASP A 16 11.70 18.17 -12.33
CA ASP A 16 10.56 17.38 -12.83
C ASP A 16 10.93 15.95 -13.24
N VAL A 17 12.16 15.71 -13.71
CA VAL A 17 12.67 14.36 -14.09
C VAL A 17 13.10 13.53 -12.87
N HIS A 18 13.50 14.16 -11.76
CA HIS A 18 13.85 13.48 -10.50
C HIS A 18 12.67 13.29 -9.55
N GLU A 19 11.47 13.67 -9.99
CA GLU A 19 10.31 13.85 -9.14
C GLU A 19 9.32 12.66 -9.15
N GLY A 20 9.80 11.43 -9.41
CA GLY A 20 9.00 10.20 -9.50
C GLY A 20 9.52 9.04 -8.65
N ILE A 21 8.80 7.90 -8.69
CA ILE A 21 9.26 6.61 -8.16
C ILE A 21 10.09 5.95 -9.26
N THR A 22 11.32 5.58 -8.93
CA THR A 22 12.32 4.97 -9.83
C THR A 22 12.27 3.44 -9.78
N GLU A 23 12.99 2.77 -10.70
CA GLU A 23 13.15 1.31 -10.67
C GLU A 23 13.84 0.83 -9.39
N GLU A 24 14.85 1.58 -8.93
CA GLU A 24 15.59 1.29 -7.68
C GLU A 24 14.67 1.30 -6.45
N ASP A 25 13.67 2.19 -6.43
CA ASP A 25 12.68 2.25 -5.33
C ASP A 25 11.79 0.98 -5.29
N TYR A 26 11.47 0.40 -6.45
CA TYR A 26 10.72 -0.86 -6.52
C TYR A 26 11.58 -2.05 -6.10
N ASP A 27 12.85 -2.09 -6.52
CA ASP A 27 13.77 -3.14 -6.10
C ASP A 27 13.93 -3.17 -4.58
N LEU A 28 14.10 -1.99 -3.98
CA LEU A 28 14.21 -1.81 -2.53
C LEU A 28 12.93 -2.18 -1.79
N PHE A 29 11.75 -1.88 -2.35
CA PHE A 29 10.47 -2.38 -1.82
C PHE A 29 10.45 -3.91 -1.76
N TYR A 30 10.89 -4.60 -2.83
CA TYR A 30 10.90 -6.07 -2.87
C TYR A 30 12.00 -6.67 -2.00
N GLU A 31 13.13 -6.00 -1.82
CA GLU A 31 14.17 -6.40 -0.87
C GLU A 31 13.62 -6.43 0.57
N ILE A 32 12.98 -5.35 1.01
CA ILE A 32 12.36 -5.27 2.33
C ILE A 32 11.18 -6.26 2.45
N TRP A 33 10.39 -6.43 1.38
CA TRP A 33 9.27 -7.39 1.36
C TRP A 33 9.71 -8.83 1.70
N GLN A 34 10.88 -9.26 1.23
CA GLN A 34 11.39 -10.61 1.49
C GLN A 34 11.59 -10.90 2.98
N GLU A 35 11.83 -9.87 3.81
CA GLU A 35 11.95 -10.04 5.26
C GLU A 35 10.58 -10.35 5.91
N PHE A 36 9.49 -9.82 5.35
CA PHE A 36 8.13 -10.00 5.86
C PHE A 36 7.42 -11.22 5.26
N ASP A 37 7.84 -11.68 4.07
CA ASP A 37 7.34 -12.88 3.40
C ASP A 37 8.50 -13.78 2.91
N PRO A 38 9.26 -14.41 3.83
CA PRO A 38 10.36 -15.31 3.47
C PRO A 38 9.89 -16.57 2.73
N SER A 39 8.58 -16.86 2.78
CA SER A 39 7.96 -17.98 2.08
C SER A 39 7.62 -17.69 0.61
N GLY A 40 7.71 -16.44 0.16
CA GLY A 40 7.33 -16.02 -1.19
C GLY A 40 5.83 -16.21 -1.47
N SER A 41 4.99 -16.15 -0.45
CA SER A 41 3.54 -16.34 -0.58
C SER A 41 2.80 -15.17 -1.23
N GLN A 42 3.43 -14.00 -1.35
CA GLN A 42 2.84 -12.72 -1.78
C GLN A 42 1.80 -12.14 -0.81
N TYR A 43 1.73 -12.65 0.42
CA TYR A 43 0.80 -12.18 1.45
C TYR A 43 1.49 -11.93 2.78
N ILE A 44 1.11 -10.84 3.44
CA ILE A 44 1.46 -10.55 4.84
C ILE A 44 0.18 -10.39 5.67
N SER A 45 0.30 -10.57 6.99
CA SER A 45 -0.83 -10.26 7.89
C SER A 45 -1.07 -8.75 7.94
N PHE A 46 -2.34 -8.34 7.94
CA PHE A 46 -2.75 -6.94 8.11
C PHE A 46 -2.17 -6.30 9.39
N ARG A 47 -1.83 -7.09 10.40
CA ARG A 47 -1.20 -6.58 11.64
C ARG A 47 0.22 -6.08 11.42
N HIS A 48 0.99 -6.71 10.54
CA HIS A 48 2.38 -6.32 10.24
C HIS A 48 2.46 -5.19 9.21
N LEU A 49 1.36 -4.87 8.52
CA LEU A 49 1.33 -3.80 7.50
C LEU A 49 1.84 -2.45 8.04
N SER A 50 1.52 -2.12 9.29
CA SER A 50 1.96 -0.87 9.93
C SER A 50 3.47 -0.77 10.09
N GLU A 51 4.12 -1.89 10.42
CA GLU A 51 5.56 -2.01 10.60
C GLU A 51 6.27 -2.09 9.25
N PHE A 52 5.74 -2.88 8.31
CA PHE A 52 6.25 -2.96 6.95
C PHE A 52 6.36 -1.58 6.30
N LEU A 53 5.27 -0.79 6.34
CA LEU A 53 5.24 0.55 5.76
C LEU A 53 6.19 1.56 6.45
N ASP A 54 6.55 1.30 7.71
CA ASP A 54 7.50 2.14 8.46
C ASP A 54 8.95 1.84 8.07
N VAL A 55 9.27 0.58 7.79
CA VAL A 55 10.63 0.13 7.43
C VAL A 55 10.98 0.39 5.96
N LEU A 56 9.98 0.56 5.09
CA LEU A 56 10.21 0.98 3.70
C LEU A 56 11.10 2.22 3.61
N GLU A 57 11.84 2.35 2.52
CA GLU A 57 12.67 3.53 2.28
C GLU A 57 11.88 4.64 1.54
N PRO A 58 12.27 5.91 1.70
CA PRO A 58 11.74 6.99 0.86
C PRO A 58 11.99 6.68 -0.62
N PRO A 59 11.03 6.97 -1.52
CA PRO A 59 9.82 7.77 -1.33
C PRO A 59 8.57 6.98 -0.88
N LEU A 60 8.64 5.64 -0.82
CA LEU A 60 7.49 4.77 -0.53
C LEU A 60 7.18 4.64 0.98
N GLN A 61 8.11 5.06 1.84
CA GLN A 61 7.96 5.03 3.28
C GLN A 61 6.73 5.80 3.81
N ILE A 62 6.00 5.16 4.72
CA ILE A 62 4.95 5.79 5.52
C ILE A 62 5.29 5.61 7.01
N PRO A 63 5.97 6.59 7.62
CA PRO A 63 6.49 6.45 8.98
C PRO A 63 5.37 6.39 10.02
N MET A 64 5.60 5.66 11.10
CA MET A 64 4.71 5.61 12.25
C MET A 64 4.65 6.96 12.99
N PRO A 65 3.48 7.34 13.55
CA PRO A 65 2.21 6.60 13.55
C PRO A 65 1.43 6.71 12.23
N ASN A 66 1.24 5.58 11.54
CA ASN A 66 0.69 5.52 10.19
C ASN A 66 -0.73 4.91 10.10
N LYS A 67 -1.36 4.54 11.21
CA LYS A 67 -2.68 3.87 11.23
C LYS A 67 -3.78 4.63 10.47
N PHE A 68 -3.89 5.94 10.67
CA PHE A 68 -4.89 6.75 9.96
C PHE A 68 -4.61 6.82 8.46
N LYS A 69 -3.32 6.83 8.09
CA LYS A 69 -2.92 6.82 6.69
C LYS A 69 -3.31 5.51 6.02
N ILE A 70 -3.02 4.37 6.67
CA ILE A 70 -3.42 3.03 6.22
C ILE A 70 -4.94 2.93 6.02
N ILE A 71 -5.73 3.49 6.95
CA ILE A 71 -7.20 3.53 6.84
C ILE A 71 -7.62 4.34 5.61
N ASN A 72 -7.01 5.50 5.36
CA ASN A 72 -7.38 6.38 4.25
C ASN A 72 -6.95 5.84 2.88
N MET A 73 -5.92 4.99 2.82
CA MET A 73 -5.50 4.31 1.59
C MET A 73 -6.44 3.18 1.17
N ASP A 74 -7.42 2.79 2.01
CA ASP A 74 -8.42 1.75 1.73
C ASP A 74 -7.85 0.42 1.21
N ILE A 75 -6.70 0.01 1.77
CA ILE A 75 -5.96 -1.19 1.35
C ILE A 75 -6.85 -2.43 1.47
N PRO A 76 -7.02 -3.23 0.39
CA PRO A 76 -7.80 -4.47 0.42
C PRO A 76 -7.31 -5.45 1.48
N ILE A 77 -8.25 -6.04 2.22
CA ILE A 77 -7.99 -7.15 3.13
C ILE A 77 -8.60 -8.41 2.50
N VAL A 78 -7.80 -9.46 2.45
CA VAL A 78 -8.14 -10.71 1.78
C VAL A 78 -8.03 -11.89 2.72
N ARG A 79 -8.85 -12.90 2.44
CA ARG A 79 -8.64 -14.25 2.91
C ARG A 79 -7.77 -14.95 1.87
N PHE A 80 -6.63 -15.46 2.29
CA PHE A 80 -5.75 -16.24 1.43
C PHE A 80 -6.12 -17.72 1.53
N ASN A 81 -6.58 -18.28 0.41
CA ASN A 81 -6.95 -19.69 0.26
C ASN A 81 -5.89 -20.40 -0.60
N PRO A 82 -4.88 -21.07 -0.02
CA PRO A 82 -3.82 -21.68 -0.80
C PRO A 82 -4.37 -22.73 -1.79
N PRO A 83 -3.96 -22.71 -3.07
CA PRO A 83 -4.45 -23.64 -4.08
C PRO A 83 -4.09 -25.10 -3.77
N ASP A 84 -3.00 -25.32 -3.03
CA ASP A 84 -2.51 -26.65 -2.65
C ASP A 84 -3.25 -27.24 -1.43
N GLY A 85 -4.31 -26.58 -0.93
CA GLY A 85 -5.07 -27.05 0.23
C GLY A 85 -4.37 -26.85 1.58
N GLY A 86 -3.41 -25.94 1.64
CA GLY A 86 -2.71 -25.56 2.88
C GLY A 86 -3.57 -24.74 3.86
N GLU A 87 -2.92 -24.13 4.84
CA GLU A 87 -3.59 -23.32 5.86
C GLU A 87 -4.18 -22.02 5.29
N VAL A 88 -5.47 -21.81 5.53
CA VAL A 88 -6.18 -20.58 5.17
C VAL A 88 -5.77 -19.46 6.12
N ARG A 89 -5.31 -18.33 5.56
CA ARG A 89 -4.93 -17.15 6.35
C ARG A 89 -6.02 -16.09 6.25
N GLU A 90 -6.56 -15.71 7.41
CA GLU A 90 -7.50 -14.58 7.51
C GLU A 90 -6.76 -13.25 7.72
N ASP A 91 -7.43 -12.14 7.41
CA ASP A 91 -6.89 -10.79 7.57
C ASP A 91 -5.49 -10.61 6.95
N SER A 92 -5.32 -11.06 5.72
CA SER A 92 -4.07 -10.91 4.95
C SER A 92 -4.17 -9.74 3.98
N VAL A 93 -3.03 -9.26 3.50
CA VAL A 93 -2.93 -8.23 2.48
C VAL A 93 -1.96 -8.71 1.42
N PHE A 94 -2.31 -8.48 0.15
CA PHE A 94 -1.51 -8.90 -0.99
C PHE A 94 -0.43 -7.87 -1.33
N CYS A 95 0.76 -8.36 -1.71
CA CYS A 95 1.95 -7.53 -2.00
C CYS A 95 1.64 -6.39 -2.98
N SER A 96 1.10 -6.71 -4.16
CA SER A 96 0.79 -5.71 -5.18
C SER A 96 -0.26 -4.70 -4.72
N ASP A 97 -1.23 -5.11 -3.91
CA ASP A 97 -2.25 -4.18 -3.39
C ASP A 97 -1.61 -3.15 -2.44
N ILE A 98 -0.54 -3.50 -1.73
CA ILE A 98 0.23 -2.56 -0.89
C ILE A 98 1.04 -1.62 -1.76
N LEU A 99 1.77 -2.17 -2.74
CA LEU A 99 2.60 -1.38 -3.65
C LEU A 99 1.75 -0.34 -4.42
N ASP A 100 0.60 -0.75 -4.95
CA ASP A 100 -0.35 0.13 -5.62
C ASP A 100 -0.82 1.26 -4.69
N ALA A 101 -1.14 0.93 -3.43
CA ALA A 101 -1.62 1.91 -2.46
C ALA A 101 -0.57 2.95 -2.08
N VAL A 102 0.69 2.54 -1.83
CA VAL A 102 1.76 3.48 -1.49
C VAL A 102 2.19 4.32 -2.68
N THR A 103 2.19 3.74 -3.89
CA THR A 103 2.48 4.44 -5.15
C THR A 103 1.43 5.52 -5.41
N GLN A 104 0.15 5.16 -5.32
CA GLN A 104 -0.95 6.12 -5.46
C GLN A 104 -0.87 7.22 -4.40
N ASP A 105 -0.51 6.88 -3.16
CA ASP A 105 -0.36 7.86 -2.10
C ASP A 105 0.77 8.86 -2.34
N PHE A 106 1.91 8.40 -2.87
CA PHE A 106 3.01 9.27 -3.26
C PHE A 106 2.57 10.32 -4.28
N PHE A 107 1.91 9.89 -5.37
CA PHE A 107 1.40 10.81 -6.39
C PHE A 107 0.31 11.74 -5.86
N ALA A 108 -0.56 11.25 -4.97
CA ALA A 108 -1.59 12.08 -4.33
C ALA A 108 -0.98 13.19 -3.45
N ARG A 109 0.13 12.93 -2.75
CA ARG A 109 0.84 13.95 -1.94
C ARG A 109 1.49 15.02 -2.79
N LYS A 110 1.97 14.67 -3.98
CA LYS A 110 2.62 15.60 -4.91
C LYS A 110 1.69 16.59 -5.59
N GLY A 111 0.37 16.40 -5.51
CA GLY A 111 -0.58 17.27 -6.21
C GLY A 111 -0.64 17.02 -7.72
N SER A 112 0.10 16.03 -8.23
CA SER A 112 -0.04 15.48 -9.57
C SER A 112 -1.34 14.67 -9.63
N GLY A 113 -2.45 15.38 -9.73
CA GLY A 113 -3.78 14.78 -9.79
C GLY A 113 -3.91 13.94 -11.06
N ARG A 114 -3.71 12.62 -10.95
CA ARG A 114 -4.24 11.57 -11.85
C ARG A 114 -4.31 11.95 -13.34
N ASP A 115 -3.23 12.50 -13.91
CA ASP A 115 -3.13 12.72 -15.36
C ASP A 115 -1.77 12.28 -15.95
N ASP A 116 -0.73 12.22 -15.13
CA ASP A 116 0.53 11.57 -15.52
C ASP A 116 0.64 10.22 -14.82
N SER A 117 -0.06 9.21 -15.34
CA SER A 117 0.57 7.88 -15.31
C SER A 117 1.73 7.98 -16.29
N PRO A 118 3.01 8.00 -15.85
CA PRO A 118 4.06 7.62 -16.77
C PRO A 118 3.63 6.28 -17.37
N HIS A 119 3.79 6.16 -18.67
CA HIS A 119 3.51 4.97 -19.45
C HIS A 119 4.44 3.85 -18.97
N VAL A 120 4.14 3.26 -17.83
CA VAL A 120 4.87 2.11 -17.30
C VAL A 120 4.28 0.89 -17.99
N GLU A 121 4.71 0.66 -19.24
CA GLU A 121 4.30 -0.52 -20.01
C GLU A 121 4.71 -1.85 -19.34
N ASP A 122 5.61 -1.80 -18.34
CA ASP A 122 6.18 -3.00 -17.71
C ASP A 122 5.83 -3.20 -16.22
N VAL A 123 5.01 -2.34 -15.59
CA VAL A 123 4.42 -2.74 -14.30
C VAL A 123 3.37 -3.79 -14.65
N LYS A 124 3.72 -5.06 -14.42
CA LYS A 124 2.81 -6.20 -14.50
C LYS A 124 1.51 -5.83 -13.79
N VAL A 125 0.52 -5.39 -14.56
CA VAL A 125 -0.87 -5.31 -14.15
C VAL A 125 -1.23 -6.75 -13.84
N THR A 126 -1.15 -7.11 -12.56
CA THR A 126 -1.46 -8.46 -12.08
C THR A 126 -2.92 -8.71 -12.39
N SER A 127 -3.17 -9.30 -13.56
CA SER A 127 -4.48 -9.75 -13.97
C SER A 127 -4.98 -10.73 -12.92
N PHE A 128 -6.30 -10.79 -12.69
CA PHE A 128 -6.91 -11.66 -11.68
C PHE A 128 -6.46 -13.14 -11.75
N GLY A 129 -5.91 -13.59 -12.89
CA GLY A 129 -5.30 -14.91 -13.06
C GLY A 129 -3.97 -15.15 -12.33
N ASP A 130 -3.27 -14.10 -11.90
CA ASP A 130 -1.95 -14.17 -11.25
C ASP A 130 -2.04 -14.13 -9.71
N ARG A 131 -3.24 -14.21 -9.13
CA ARG A 131 -3.48 -14.06 -7.69
C ARG A 131 -4.04 -15.35 -7.08
N PRO A 132 -3.21 -16.40 -6.91
CA PRO A 132 -3.67 -17.67 -6.36
C PRO A 132 -4.22 -17.47 -4.95
N GLY A 133 -5.43 -17.98 -4.71
CA GLY A 133 -6.06 -17.93 -3.40
C GLY A 133 -6.56 -16.57 -2.94
N TYR A 134 -6.67 -15.59 -3.82
CA TYR A 134 -7.12 -14.24 -3.48
C TYR A 134 -8.65 -14.17 -3.32
N GLU A 135 -9.13 -14.04 -2.08
CA GLU A 135 -10.54 -13.76 -1.79
C GLU A 135 -10.66 -12.44 -1.02
N ARG A 136 -11.08 -11.36 -1.68
CA ARG A 136 -11.29 -10.06 -1.01
C ARG A 136 -12.45 -10.15 -0.03
N THR A 137 -12.19 -9.89 1.24
CA THR A 137 -13.18 -9.94 2.32
C THR A 137 -13.53 -8.57 2.87
N SER A 138 -12.55 -7.68 2.98
CA SER A 138 -12.74 -6.34 3.56
C SER A 138 -11.72 -5.33 2.99
N SER A 139 -11.56 -4.21 3.66
CA SER A 139 -10.53 -3.20 3.41
C SER A 139 -10.11 -2.54 4.71
N SER A 140 -8.96 -1.86 4.74
CA SER A 140 -8.46 -1.17 5.94
C SER A 140 -9.48 -0.17 6.52
N TRP A 141 -10.21 0.53 5.64
CA TRP A 141 -11.29 1.44 6.04
C TRP A 141 -12.50 0.69 6.61
N THR A 142 -12.95 -0.36 5.91
CA THR A 142 -14.12 -1.14 6.32
C THR A 142 -13.87 -1.85 7.66
N LYS A 143 -12.69 -2.45 7.82
CA LYS A 143 -12.24 -3.10 9.06
C LYS A 143 -12.23 -2.14 10.25
N GLN A 144 -11.80 -0.89 10.04
CA GLN A 144 -11.84 0.12 11.10
C GLN A 144 -13.28 0.45 11.52
N ARG A 145 -14.22 0.55 10.57
CA ARG A 145 -15.64 0.76 10.87
C ARG A 145 -16.24 -0.43 11.61
N GLU A 146 -15.93 -1.65 11.18
CA GLU A 146 -16.36 -2.88 11.86
C GLU A 146 -15.88 -2.93 13.32
N ASN A 147 -14.60 -2.63 13.55
CA ASN A 147 -14.02 -2.56 14.90
C ASN A 147 -14.74 -1.51 15.77
N TYR A 148 -15.02 -0.34 15.21
CA TYR A 148 -15.75 0.72 15.91
C TYR A 148 -17.17 0.28 16.27
N CYS A 149 -17.95 -0.24 15.31
CA CYS A 149 -19.29 -0.78 15.54
C CYS A 149 -19.28 -1.90 16.59
N GLY A 150 -18.32 -2.82 16.50
CA GLY A 150 -18.13 -3.90 17.47
C GLY A 150 -17.84 -3.38 18.88
N SER A 151 -17.07 -2.29 19.00
CA SER A 151 -16.79 -1.65 20.29
C SER A 151 -18.04 -1.01 20.92
N LEU A 152 -18.90 -0.39 20.09
CA LEU A 152 -20.16 0.20 20.54
C LEU A 152 -21.12 -0.88 21.04
N ILE A 153 -21.30 -1.97 20.29
CA ILE A 153 -22.17 -3.08 20.71
C ILE A 153 -21.68 -3.69 22.02
N LYS A 154 -20.37 -3.96 22.14
CA LYS A 154 -19.77 -4.48 23.37
C LYS A 154 -19.99 -3.55 24.56
N LYS A 155 -19.87 -2.23 24.34
CA LYS A 155 -20.09 -1.22 25.39
C LYS A 155 -21.55 -1.20 25.82
N SER A 156 -22.48 -1.14 24.87
CA SER A 156 -23.93 -1.15 25.15
C SER A 156 -24.37 -2.42 25.87
N TRP A 157 -23.85 -3.58 25.48
CA TRP A 157 -24.16 -4.86 26.14
C TRP A 157 -23.68 -4.90 27.59
N LYS A 158 -22.46 -4.39 27.87
CA LYS A 158 -21.96 -4.30 29.25
C LYS A 158 -22.85 -3.39 30.10
N MET A 159 -23.20 -2.21 29.59
CA MET A 159 -24.08 -1.26 30.28
C MET A 159 -25.51 -1.77 30.52
N HIS A 160 -26.02 -2.67 29.67
CA HIS A 160 -27.34 -3.28 29.87
C HIS A 160 -27.32 -4.41 30.90
N ARG A 161 -26.18 -5.07 31.10
CA ARG A 161 -26.04 -6.22 32.01
C ARG A 161 -25.74 -5.79 33.45
N ASP A 162 -25.16 -4.61 33.64
CA ASP A 162 -24.89 -3.99 34.94
C ASP A 162 -26.11 -3.20 35.44
#